data_AF-A0AAE2VBV2-F1
#
_entry.id   AF-A0AAE2VBV2-F1
#
_cell.length_a   1.000
_cell.length_b   1.000
_cell.length_c   1.000
_cell.angle_alpha   90.00
_cell.angle_beta   90.00
_cell.angle_gamma   90.00
#
_symmetry.space_group_name_H-M   'P 1'
#
loop_
_entity.id
_entity.type
_entity.pdbx_description
1 polymer ?
#
loop_
_entity_poly.entity_id
_entity_poly.type
_entity_poly.pdbx_seq_one_letter_code
_entity_poly.pdbx_strand_id
1 'polypeptide(L)'
;MKLHRTLLLLTGICTSSLTADTIILKTGDQYEGKVLSEDASSYLVEINVTKSIRDERRIPKDKVKEIVKTSAAEKNFKALGQLTPTPDGLSIEHYNERIKAAKDFLRLHPREKQSEAVKASLATLEKEAEVITDGGLKLDGKLIPASDIESDAYEIDARLLAADFVALAKQGQHQQSLRKWETLENDYGASEAYAKYLPLAARIMSAYQKYLDTQLKTLDARLEKRQSVLTSLSDNDRSRAERTISLKKAKYEALIEKEEKELRTRWLTLDPYDEDALKYNHRSTETELKALSKVDTSSIKMAGPTYRKAYTAINDGEVEEASKLIRELSSSYRLPEKYTSKLTTQLEEKEAEIAAAEKKAEEEKAAKELEALEAAKKAEEDAKKKPAKP
;
A
#
# COMPACT_ATOMS: atom_id res chain seq x y z
N MET A 1 -21.22 -18.50 -13.06
CA MET A 1 -20.73 -19.37 -11.96
C MET A 1 -19.36 -18.86 -11.51
N LYS A 2 -19.31 -18.17 -10.36
CA LYS A 2 -18.11 -17.52 -9.83
C LYS A 2 -17.38 -18.47 -8.88
N LEU A 3 -16.20 -18.96 -9.26
CA LEU A 3 -15.34 -19.74 -8.39
C LEU A 3 -14.43 -18.80 -7.59
N HIS A 4 -14.76 -18.61 -6.31
CA HIS A 4 -13.88 -17.96 -5.33
C HIS A 4 -12.81 -18.96 -4.91
N ARG A 5 -11.53 -18.61 -5.10
CA ARG A 5 -10.39 -19.34 -4.55
C ARG A 5 -9.89 -18.61 -3.31
N THR A 6 -10.39 -19.06 -2.16
CA THR A 6 -9.91 -18.66 -0.84
C THR A 6 -8.55 -19.33 -0.60
N LEU A 7 -7.47 -18.54 -0.62
CA LEU A 7 -6.15 -18.96 -0.17
C LEU A 7 -6.14 -18.92 1.36
N LEU A 8 -6.12 -20.09 1.98
CA LEU A 8 -6.02 -20.25 3.43
C LEU A 8 -4.60 -19.86 3.85
N LEU A 9 -4.44 -18.63 4.35
CA LEU A 9 -3.21 -18.19 5.00
C LEU A 9 -3.15 -18.90 6.36
N LEU A 10 -2.30 -19.91 6.48
CA LEU A 10 -1.95 -20.49 7.77
C LEU A 10 -1.07 -19.47 8.49
N THR A 11 -1.70 -18.53 9.20
CA THR A 11 -1.02 -17.62 10.13
C THR A 11 -0.29 -18.46 11.16
N GLY A 12 1.04 -18.43 11.08
CA GLY A 12 1.92 -18.98 12.09
C GLY A 12 1.47 -18.48 13.46
N ILE A 13 1.26 -19.44 14.35
CA ILE A 13 0.87 -19.25 15.74
C ILE A 13 1.73 -18.15 16.35
N CYS A 14 1.13 -16.98 16.57
CA CYS A 14 1.63 -16.01 17.52
C CYS A 14 1.73 -16.73 18.86
N THR A 15 2.94 -17.15 19.23
CA THR A 15 3.24 -17.51 20.61
C THR A 15 3.12 -16.21 21.39
N SER A 16 1.94 -16.00 21.97
CA SER A 16 1.72 -15.02 23.01
C SER A 16 2.79 -15.28 24.06
N SER A 17 3.78 -14.39 24.12
CA SER A 17 4.78 -14.41 25.17
C SER A 17 4.03 -14.10 26.46
N LEU A 18 3.58 -15.13 27.18
CA LEU A 18 3.09 -14.96 28.53
C LEU A 18 4.18 -14.22 29.31
N THR A 19 3.83 -13.03 29.77
CA THR A 19 4.68 -12.16 30.58
C THR A 19 5.12 -12.89 31.85
N ALA A 20 6.42 -12.93 32.07
CA ALA A 20 7.06 -13.60 33.18
C ALA A 20 7.32 -12.59 34.32
N ASP A 21 7.14 -13.01 35.57
CA ASP A 21 7.53 -12.25 36.75
C ASP A 21 9.08 -12.16 36.81
N THR A 22 9.62 -11.13 37.45
CA THR A 22 11.08 -11.00 37.64
C THR A 22 11.43 -11.40 39.07
N ILE A 23 12.26 -12.42 39.21
CA ILE A 23 12.73 -12.91 40.51
C ILE A 23 14.15 -12.38 40.70
N ILE A 24 14.33 -11.49 41.65
CA ILE A 24 15.62 -10.87 41.98
C ILE A 24 16.18 -11.60 43.19
N LEU A 25 17.36 -12.19 43.04
CA LEU A 25 18.10 -12.82 44.15
C LEU A 25 18.88 -11.78 44.95
N LYS A 26 19.21 -12.11 46.21
CA LYS A 26 20.09 -11.28 47.06
C LYS A 26 21.49 -11.14 46.50
N THR A 27 21.91 -12.06 45.63
CA THR A 27 23.19 -12.01 44.89
C THR A 27 23.20 -10.96 43.78
N GLY A 28 22.03 -10.46 43.36
CA GLY A 28 21.86 -9.56 42.22
C GLY A 28 21.42 -10.25 40.93
N ASP A 29 21.41 -11.58 40.90
CA ASP A 29 20.93 -12.35 39.74
C ASP A 29 19.42 -12.15 39.52
N GLN A 30 19.01 -12.05 38.26
CA GLN A 30 17.62 -11.87 37.87
C GLN A 30 17.15 -13.00 36.96
N TYR A 31 15.99 -13.56 37.26
CA TYR A 31 15.33 -14.56 36.42
C TYR A 31 13.98 -14.05 35.94
N GLU A 32 13.74 -14.13 34.63
CA GLU A 32 12.43 -13.92 34.04
C GLU A 32 11.68 -15.24 34.02
N GLY A 33 10.64 -15.37 34.87
CA GLY A 33 9.90 -16.61 35.00
C GLY A 33 8.55 -16.49 35.70
N LYS A 34 7.72 -17.54 35.68
CA LYS A 34 6.46 -17.59 36.43
C LYS A 34 6.63 -18.38 37.72
N VAL A 35 6.15 -17.87 38.84
CA VAL A 35 6.03 -18.67 40.07
C VAL A 35 4.91 -19.70 39.89
N LEU A 36 5.27 -20.99 39.87
CA LEU A 36 4.34 -22.11 39.71
C LEU A 36 3.71 -22.52 41.04
N SER A 37 4.49 -22.56 42.12
CA SER A 37 4.00 -22.86 43.46
C SER A 37 4.93 -22.31 44.54
N GLU A 38 4.40 -22.17 45.76
CA GLU A 38 5.12 -21.70 46.93
C GLU A 38 4.96 -22.73 48.06
N ASP A 39 6.07 -23.19 48.63
CA ASP A 39 6.07 -23.98 49.86
C ASP A 39 6.69 -23.18 51.03
N ALA A 40 6.78 -23.78 52.22
CA ALA A 40 7.25 -23.08 53.41
C ALA A 40 8.68 -22.53 53.29
N SER A 41 9.51 -23.10 52.39
CA SER A 41 10.95 -22.84 52.32
C SER A 41 11.44 -22.31 50.96
N SER A 42 10.66 -22.47 49.89
CA SER A 42 11.10 -22.20 48.52
C SER A 42 9.95 -21.83 47.57
N TYR A 43 10.33 -21.20 46.47
CA TYR A 43 9.48 -20.97 45.30
C TYR A 43 9.85 -21.97 44.20
N LEU A 44 8.86 -22.61 43.58
CA LEU A 44 9.04 -23.32 42.32
C LEU A 44 8.70 -22.35 41.19
N VAL A 45 9.67 -22.11 40.30
CA VAL A 45 9.59 -21.08 39.26
C VAL A 45 9.96 -21.65 37.90
N GLU A 46 9.12 -21.38 36.90
CA GLU A 46 9.39 -21.65 35.49
C GLU A 46 10.17 -20.47 34.91
N ILE A 47 11.45 -20.63 34.62
CA ILE A 47 12.35 -19.60 34.11
C ILE A 47 12.53 -19.76 32.60
N ASN A 48 12.52 -18.65 31.86
CA ASN A 48 12.84 -18.66 30.43
C ASN A 48 14.36 -18.62 30.26
N VAL A 49 14.96 -19.73 29.80
CA VAL A 49 16.41 -19.80 29.49
C VAL A 49 16.68 -19.18 28.11
N THR A 50 15.74 -19.35 27.17
CA THR A 50 15.70 -18.63 25.88
C THR A 50 14.24 -18.33 25.53
N LYS A 51 13.97 -17.62 24.42
CA LYS A 51 12.59 -17.31 23.98
C LYS A 51 11.70 -18.56 23.78
N SER A 52 12.29 -19.74 23.58
CA SER A 52 11.57 -20.99 23.32
C SER A 52 11.84 -22.10 24.34
N ILE A 53 12.80 -21.93 25.26
CA ILE A 53 13.18 -22.97 26.24
C ILE A 53 12.85 -22.49 27.64
N ARG A 54 12.06 -23.29 28.35
CA ARG A 54 11.65 -23.08 29.74
C ARG A 54 12.28 -24.14 30.64
N ASP A 55 12.73 -23.73 31.81
CA ASP A 55 13.34 -24.57 32.84
C ASP A 55 12.60 -24.38 34.17
N GLU A 56 12.42 -25.43 34.94
CA GLU A 56 11.81 -25.34 36.26
C GLU A 56 12.89 -25.34 37.33
N ARG A 57 12.94 -24.29 38.15
CA ARG A 57 13.88 -24.19 39.26
C ARG A 57 13.17 -24.01 40.59
N ARG A 58 13.74 -24.64 41.61
CA ARG A 58 13.38 -24.41 43.00
C ARG A 58 14.35 -23.39 43.60
N ILE A 59 13.84 -22.22 43.99
CA ILE A 59 14.62 -21.12 44.57
C ILE A 59 14.25 -20.97 46.05
N PRO A 60 15.20 -21.13 46.98
CA PRO A 60 14.98 -20.89 48.41
C PRO A 60 14.57 -19.44 48.72
N LYS A 61 13.59 -19.24 49.62
CA LYS A 61 13.05 -17.90 49.96
C LYS A 61 14.10 -16.97 50.57
N ASP A 62 15.03 -17.53 51.34
CA ASP A 62 16.14 -16.80 51.97
C ASP A 62 17.09 -16.17 50.94
N LYS A 63 17.15 -16.72 49.72
CA LYS A 63 17.95 -16.21 48.61
C LYS A 63 17.20 -15.21 47.73
N VAL A 64 15.87 -15.14 47.82
CA VAL A 64 15.08 -14.17 47.08
C VAL A 64 15.12 -12.83 47.80
N LYS A 65 15.47 -11.78 47.05
CA LYS A 65 15.40 -10.39 47.51
C LYS A 65 14.00 -9.84 47.27
N GLU A 66 13.47 -10.03 46.06
CA GLU A 66 12.19 -9.48 45.64
C GLU A 66 11.61 -10.29 44.47
N ILE A 67 10.29 -10.43 44.41
CA ILE A 67 9.58 -10.93 43.23
C ILE A 67 8.72 -9.80 42.69
N VAL A 68 9.11 -9.25 41.56
CA VAL A 68 8.35 -8.22 40.85
C VAL A 68 7.35 -8.92 39.95
N LYS A 69 6.09 -8.99 40.39
CA LYS A 69 5.01 -9.53 39.57
C LYS A 69 4.68 -8.56 38.46
N THR A 70 4.61 -9.03 37.21
CA THR A 70 4.14 -8.17 36.11
C THR A 70 2.68 -7.77 36.40
N SER A 71 2.43 -6.46 36.48
CA SER A 71 1.08 -5.96 36.76
C SER A 71 0.13 -6.31 35.61
N ALA A 72 -1.18 -6.44 35.89
CA ALA A 72 -2.16 -6.66 34.83
C ALA A 72 -2.11 -5.56 33.76
N ALA A 73 -1.76 -4.33 34.14
CA ALA A 73 -1.54 -3.23 33.24
C ALA A 73 -0.35 -3.47 32.30
N GLU A 74 0.80 -3.90 32.80
CA GLU A 74 1.97 -4.18 31.97
C GLU A 74 1.70 -5.32 30.97
N LYS A 75 0.95 -6.35 31.37
CA LYS A 75 0.52 -7.44 30.47
C LYS A 75 -0.36 -6.91 29.35
N ASN A 76 -1.39 -6.14 29.70
CA ASN A 76 -2.32 -5.58 28.73
C ASN A 76 -1.64 -4.57 27.82
N PHE A 77 -0.72 -3.75 28.33
CA PHE A 77 0.06 -2.80 27.54
C PHE A 77 0.94 -3.52 26.52
N LYS A 78 1.66 -4.56 26.92
CA LYS A 78 2.47 -5.37 26.00
C LYS A 78 1.63 -6.03 24.92
N ALA A 79 0.41 -6.45 25.26
CA ALA A 79 -0.53 -7.04 24.32
C ALA A 79 -1.06 -6.04 23.26
N LEU A 80 -1.03 -4.72 23.51
CA LEU A 80 -1.38 -3.71 22.50
C LEU A 80 -0.40 -3.69 21.33
N GLY A 81 0.84 -4.16 21.54
CA GLY A 81 1.90 -4.05 20.56
C GLY A 81 2.23 -2.60 20.21
N GLN A 82 2.80 -2.39 19.02
CA GLN A 82 3.14 -1.06 18.53
C GLN A 82 1.91 -0.39 17.90
N LEU A 83 1.31 0.54 18.64
CA LEU A 83 0.18 1.34 18.14
C LEU A 83 0.62 2.34 17.07
N THR A 84 1.73 3.04 17.29
CA THR A 84 2.28 4.07 16.40
C THR A 84 3.81 3.98 16.28
N PRO A 85 4.42 4.45 15.16
CA PRO A 85 3.77 4.85 13.91
C PRO A 85 3.05 3.67 13.25
N THR A 86 1.92 3.96 12.59
CA THR A 86 1.20 2.97 11.77
C THR A 86 1.92 2.74 10.44
N PRO A 87 1.85 1.52 9.88
CA PRO A 87 2.37 1.24 8.55
C PRO A 87 1.54 1.94 7.46
N ASP A 88 2.15 2.16 6.30
CA ASP A 88 1.47 2.67 5.11
C ASP A 88 0.39 1.68 4.62
N GLY A 89 -0.66 2.20 3.98
CA GLY A 89 -1.75 1.39 3.41
C GLY A 89 -2.59 0.62 4.43
N LEU A 90 -2.55 0.98 5.72
CA LEU A 90 -3.39 0.36 6.74
C LEU A 90 -4.89 0.65 6.47
N SER A 91 -5.73 -0.39 6.48
CA SER A 91 -7.17 -0.23 6.24
C SER A 91 -7.91 0.35 7.45
N ILE A 92 -9.09 0.94 7.22
CA ILE A 92 -9.90 1.54 8.29
C ILE A 92 -10.32 0.52 9.35
N GLU A 93 -10.56 -0.74 8.97
CA GLU A 93 -10.87 -1.82 9.92
C GLU A 93 -9.72 -2.03 10.91
N HIS A 94 -8.48 -2.07 10.41
CA HIS A 94 -7.31 -2.24 11.26
C HIS A 94 -7.03 -1.00 12.12
N TYR A 95 -7.37 0.21 11.65
CA TYR A 95 -7.37 1.41 12.49
C TYR A 95 -8.38 1.27 13.64
N ASN A 96 -9.62 0.88 13.33
CA ASN A 96 -10.69 0.71 14.31
C ASN A 96 -10.33 -0.33 15.38
N GLU A 97 -9.69 -1.43 15.00
CA GLU A 97 -9.18 -2.44 15.93
C GLU A 97 -8.14 -1.86 16.89
N ARG A 98 -7.16 -1.10 16.37
CA ARG A 98 -6.12 -0.45 17.19
C ARG A 98 -6.69 0.61 18.13
N ILE A 99 -7.62 1.43 17.63
CA ILE A 99 -8.33 2.46 18.40
C ILE A 99 -9.11 1.82 19.53
N LYS A 100 -9.85 0.74 19.24
CA LYS A 100 -10.61 -0.01 20.24
C LYS A 100 -9.68 -0.58 21.31
N ALA A 101 -8.57 -1.22 20.92
CA ALA A 101 -7.61 -1.78 21.86
C ALA A 101 -7.01 -0.70 22.78
N ALA A 102 -6.65 0.47 22.23
CA ALA A 102 -6.15 1.60 23.01
C ALA A 102 -7.21 2.15 23.99
N LYS A 103 -8.47 2.31 23.54
CA LYS A 103 -9.60 2.73 24.39
C LYS A 103 -9.86 1.74 25.52
N ASP A 104 -9.85 0.44 25.22
CA ASP A 104 -10.03 -0.61 26.23
C ASP A 104 -8.91 -0.60 27.28
N PHE A 105 -7.66 -0.41 26.86
CA PHE A 105 -6.55 -0.26 27.79
C PHE A 105 -6.74 0.94 28.71
N LEU A 106 -7.05 2.13 28.17
CA LEU A 106 -7.23 3.34 28.96
C LEU A 106 -8.42 3.25 29.94
N ARG A 107 -9.47 2.52 29.56
CA ARG A 107 -10.63 2.25 30.42
C ARG A 107 -10.26 1.33 31.59
N LEU A 108 -9.49 0.28 31.33
CA LEU A 108 -9.07 -0.68 32.36
C LEU A 108 -7.93 -0.16 33.25
N HIS A 109 -7.09 0.71 32.69
CA HIS A 109 -5.82 1.16 33.27
C HIS A 109 -5.66 2.69 33.15
N PRO A 110 -6.53 3.51 33.78
CA PRO A 110 -6.57 4.96 33.55
C PRO A 110 -5.41 5.76 34.18
N ARG A 111 -4.69 5.18 35.16
CA ARG A 111 -3.65 5.87 35.96
C ARG A 111 -2.29 5.17 35.89
N GLU A 112 -2.11 4.28 34.91
CA GLU A 112 -0.87 3.54 34.74
C GLU A 112 0.20 4.40 34.08
N LYS A 113 1.47 4.04 34.30
CA LYS A 113 2.60 4.81 33.78
C LYS A 113 2.54 4.99 32.26
N GLN A 114 1.96 4.04 31.56
CA GLN A 114 1.85 4.00 30.10
C GLN A 114 0.60 4.70 29.57
N SER A 115 -0.35 5.11 30.42
CA SER A 115 -1.64 5.66 29.98
C SER A 115 -1.49 6.94 29.16
N GLU A 116 -0.56 7.83 29.50
CA GLU A 116 -0.31 9.04 28.70
C GLU A 116 0.25 8.73 27.30
N ALA A 117 1.14 7.74 27.19
CA ALA A 117 1.64 7.28 25.90
C ALA A 117 0.52 6.66 25.04
N VAL A 118 -0.35 5.84 25.66
CA VAL A 118 -1.50 5.25 24.94
C VAL A 118 -2.51 6.31 24.53
N LYS A 119 -2.76 7.35 25.33
CA LYS A 119 -3.60 8.50 24.94
C LYS A 119 -3.02 9.24 23.74
N ALA A 120 -1.71 9.49 23.72
CA ALA A 120 -1.05 10.14 22.59
C ALA A 120 -1.14 9.30 21.31
N SER A 121 -0.91 7.99 21.41
CA SER A 121 -1.10 7.05 20.29
C SER A 121 -2.55 7.00 19.82
N LEU A 122 -3.52 6.99 20.75
CA LEU A 122 -4.95 7.00 20.44
C LEU A 122 -5.33 8.25 19.64
N ALA A 123 -4.91 9.44 20.08
CA ALA A 123 -5.19 10.69 19.37
C ALA A 123 -4.59 10.70 17.96
N THR A 124 -3.41 10.12 17.78
CA THR A 124 -2.79 9.96 16.45
C THR A 124 -3.60 9.00 15.59
N LEU A 125 -4.01 7.84 16.14
CA LEU A 125 -4.80 6.85 15.41
C LEU A 125 -6.17 7.39 15.00
N GLU A 126 -6.83 8.17 15.85
CA GLU A 126 -8.13 8.79 15.53
C GLU A 126 -7.99 9.82 14.41
N LYS A 127 -6.96 10.67 14.45
CA LYS A 127 -6.67 11.63 13.38
C LYS A 127 -6.31 10.93 12.06
N GLU A 128 -5.49 9.88 12.12
CA GLU A 128 -5.16 9.08 10.93
C GLU A 128 -6.43 8.42 10.36
N ALA A 129 -7.26 7.81 11.21
CA ALA A 129 -8.48 7.13 10.80
C ALA A 129 -9.52 8.08 10.16
N GLU A 130 -9.64 9.32 10.63
CA GLU A 130 -10.48 10.34 10.02
C GLU A 130 -10.06 10.60 8.57
N VAL A 131 -8.78 10.88 8.33
CA VAL A 131 -8.25 11.09 6.98
C VAL A 131 -8.49 9.88 6.08
N ILE A 132 -8.29 8.66 6.58
CA ILE A 132 -8.54 7.43 5.80
C ILE A 132 -10.04 7.23 5.52
N THR A 133 -10.91 7.57 6.46
CA THR A 133 -12.37 7.48 6.30
C THR A 133 -12.87 8.41 5.22
N ASP A 134 -12.27 9.60 5.13
CA ASP A 134 -12.59 10.61 4.11
C ASP A 134 -12.00 10.28 2.72
N GLY A 135 -11.39 9.11 2.55
CA GLY A 135 -10.80 8.67 1.28
C GLY A 135 -9.32 9.04 1.10
N GLY A 136 -8.68 9.55 2.14
CA GLY A 136 -7.23 9.75 2.19
C GLY A 136 -6.46 8.44 2.33
N LEU A 137 -5.13 8.52 2.25
CA LEU A 137 -4.24 7.37 2.40
C LEU A 137 -2.94 7.72 3.13
N LYS A 138 -2.29 6.73 3.72
CA LYS A 138 -0.95 6.87 4.30
C LYS A 138 0.10 6.24 3.38
N LEU A 139 1.06 7.03 2.92
CA LEU A 139 2.11 6.63 1.97
C LEU A 139 3.43 7.36 2.21
N ASP A 140 4.52 6.60 2.20
CA ASP A 140 5.86 7.04 2.60
C ASP A 140 5.88 7.67 4.01
N GLY A 141 5.08 7.10 4.94
CA GLY A 141 4.93 7.58 6.30
C GLY A 141 4.15 8.89 6.46
N LYS A 142 3.58 9.43 5.37
CA LYS A 142 2.79 10.67 5.36
C LYS A 142 1.32 10.38 5.14
N LEU A 143 0.45 11.07 5.87
CA LEU A 143 -0.98 11.11 5.56
C LEU A 143 -1.22 12.06 4.39
N ILE A 144 -1.98 11.59 3.41
CA ILE A 144 -2.37 12.32 2.21
C ILE A 144 -3.90 12.40 2.21
N PRO A 145 -4.50 13.58 2.40
CA PRO A 145 -5.95 13.79 2.29
C PRO A 145 -6.50 13.46 0.91
N ALA A 146 -7.81 13.20 0.82
CA ALA A 146 -8.48 12.89 -0.45
C ALA A 146 -8.33 14.00 -1.50
N SER A 147 -8.40 15.27 -1.10
CA SER A 147 -8.19 16.42 -1.99
C SER A 147 -6.78 16.43 -2.62
N ASP A 148 -5.78 16.04 -1.84
CA ASP A 148 -4.39 15.99 -2.28
C ASP A 148 -4.19 14.79 -3.22
N ILE A 149 -4.91 13.68 -2.98
CA ILE A 149 -4.98 12.54 -3.91
C ILE A 149 -5.56 12.95 -5.24
N GLU A 150 -6.66 13.71 -5.26
CA GLU A 150 -7.27 14.12 -6.51
C GLU A 150 -6.41 15.09 -7.30
N SER A 151 -5.84 16.08 -6.63
CA SER A 151 -5.00 17.10 -7.27
C SER A 151 -3.68 16.56 -7.80
N ASP A 152 -3.17 15.45 -7.24
CA ASP A 152 -1.88 14.84 -7.62
C ASP A 152 -1.96 13.33 -7.93
N ALA A 153 -3.10 12.90 -8.47
CA ALA A 153 -3.43 11.48 -8.65
C ALA A 153 -2.37 10.69 -9.42
N TYR A 154 -1.77 11.31 -10.45
CA TYR A 154 -0.73 10.68 -11.26
C TYR A 154 0.51 10.29 -10.44
N GLU A 155 1.05 11.22 -9.65
CA GLU A 155 2.24 10.96 -8.82
C GLU A 155 1.93 10.03 -7.66
N ILE A 156 0.72 10.10 -7.10
CA ILE A 156 0.32 9.27 -5.97
C ILE A 156 0.16 7.81 -6.40
N ASP A 157 -0.49 7.55 -7.54
CA ASP A 157 -0.58 6.19 -8.09
C ASP A 157 0.80 5.65 -8.47
N ALA A 158 1.70 6.49 -9.01
CA ALA A 158 3.08 6.10 -9.29
C ALA A 158 3.82 5.69 -8.01
N ARG A 159 3.64 6.43 -6.92
CA ARG A 159 4.25 6.14 -5.61
C ARG A 159 3.68 4.87 -4.98
N LEU A 160 2.37 4.62 -5.10
CA LEU A 160 1.74 3.37 -4.64
C LEU A 160 2.32 2.17 -5.38
N LEU A 161 2.42 2.25 -6.71
CA LEU A 161 3.01 1.20 -7.52
C LEU A 161 4.49 0.96 -7.19
N ALA A 162 5.23 2.04 -6.95
CA ALA A 162 6.62 1.96 -6.51
C ALA A 162 6.77 1.34 -5.11
N ALA A 163 5.83 1.58 -4.19
CA ALA A 163 5.82 0.96 -2.87
C ALA A 163 5.62 -0.57 -2.99
N ASP A 164 4.71 -1.03 -3.84
CA ASP A 164 4.54 -2.46 -4.17
C ASP A 164 5.82 -3.06 -4.75
N PHE A 165 6.42 -2.36 -5.72
CA PHE A 165 7.69 -2.77 -6.33
C PHE A 165 8.79 -2.99 -5.28
N VAL A 166 8.96 -2.03 -4.36
CA VAL A 166 9.94 -2.09 -3.27
C VAL A 166 9.60 -3.21 -2.28
N ALA A 167 8.32 -3.40 -1.94
CA ALA A 167 7.89 -4.45 -1.02
C ALA A 167 8.21 -5.85 -1.58
N LEU A 168 7.87 -6.10 -2.84
CA LEU A 168 8.16 -7.37 -3.53
C LEU A 168 9.66 -7.61 -3.66
N ALA A 169 10.43 -6.55 -3.94
CA ALA A 169 11.88 -6.62 -4.00
C ALA A 169 12.50 -7.05 -2.65
N LYS A 170 12.01 -6.48 -1.54
CA LYS A 170 12.46 -6.84 -0.19
C LYS A 170 12.14 -8.29 0.17
N GLN A 171 11.07 -8.86 -0.40
CA GLN A 171 10.69 -10.26 -0.23
C GLN A 171 11.47 -11.22 -1.14
N GLY A 172 12.39 -10.73 -1.99
CA GLY A 172 13.10 -11.56 -2.97
C GLY A 172 12.24 -12.02 -4.15
N GLN A 173 11.03 -11.45 -4.30
CA GLN A 173 10.10 -11.80 -5.38
C GLN A 173 10.46 -10.99 -6.63
N HIS A 174 11.62 -11.30 -7.22
CA HIS A 174 12.19 -10.55 -8.34
C HIS A 174 11.21 -10.40 -9.51
N GLN A 175 10.62 -11.50 -9.96
CA GLN A 175 9.74 -11.51 -11.11
C GLN A 175 8.47 -10.66 -10.90
N GLN A 176 7.82 -10.76 -9.74
CA GLN A 176 6.64 -9.94 -9.42
C GLN A 176 7.00 -8.46 -9.24
N SER A 177 8.16 -8.19 -8.61
CA SER A 177 8.71 -6.84 -8.49
C SER A 177 8.94 -6.23 -9.87
N LEU A 178 9.56 -6.95 -10.79
CA LEU A 178 9.82 -6.47 -12.14
C LEU A 178 8.55 -6.23 -12.97
N ARG A 179 7.46 -6.97 -12.73
CA ARG A 179 6.14 -6.65 -13.32
C ARG A 179 5.60 -5.31 -12.84
N LYS A 180 5.75 -4.99 -11.55
CA LYS A 180 5.37 -3.67 -11.02
C LYS A 180 6.24 -2.57 -11.60
N TRP A 181 7.53 -2.84 -11.78
CA TRP A 181 8.46 -1.94 -12.45
C TRP A 181 8.08 -1.69 -13.92
N GLU A 182 7.70 -2.72 -14.67
CA GLU A 182 7.25 -2.61 -16.05
C GLU A 182 6.01 -1.70 -16.17
N THR A 183 5.04 -1.84 -15.25
CA THR A 183 3.90 -0.91 -15.19
C THR A 183 4.36 0.52 -14.85
N LEU A 184 5.34 0.69 -13.95
CA LEU A 184 5.86 2.01 -13.59
C LEU A 184 6.59 2.67 -14.78
N GLU A 185 7.34 1.89 -15.55
CA GLU A 185 8.03 2.33 -16.77
C GLU A 185 7.02 2.76 -17.86
N ASN A 186 6.03 1.91 -18.14
CA ASN A 186 5.10 2.12 -19.24
C ASN A 186 4.08 3.25 -18.95
N ASP A 187 3.51 3.26 -17.75
CA ASP A 187 2.39 4.16 -17.41
C ASP A 187 2.85 5.41 -16.65
N TYR A 188 4.02 5.35 -16.00
CA TYR A 188 4.49 6.38 -15.08
C TYR A 188 5.92 6.86 -15.36
N GLY A 189 6.40 6.71 -16.60
CA GLY A 189 7.76 7.12 -16.99
C GLY A 189 8.07 8.62 -16.79
N ALA A 190 7.04 9.46 -16.63
CA ALA A 190 7.16 10.90 -16.33
C ALA A 190 6.90 11.24 -14.85
N SER A 191 6.94 10.26 -13.95
CA SER A 191 6.75 10.46 -12.50
C SER A 191 8.07 10.60 -11.74
N GLU A 192 8.01 11.26 -10.58
CA GLU A 192 9.15 11.31 -9.65
C GLU A 192 9.50 9.92 -9.12
N ALA A 193 8.47 9.08 -8.90
CA ALA A 193 8.65 7.71 -8.41
C ALA A 193 9.46 6.86 -9.39
N TYR A 194 9.18 6.92 -10.69
CA TYR A 194 9.96 6.23 -11.71
C TYR A 194 11.43 6.64 -11.66
N ALA A 195 11.71 7.96 -11.72
CA ALA A 195 13.07 8.47 -11.70
C ALA A 195 13.84 8.08 -10.43
N LYS A 196 13.18 8.17 -9.26
CA LYS A 196 13.75 7.80 -7.95
C LYS A 196 14.16 6.34 -7.88
N TYR A 197 13.37 5.42 -8.45
CA TYR A 197 13.55 3.99 -8.26
C TYR A 197 14.31 3.27 -9.39
N LEU A 198 14.73 3.99 -10.44
CA LEU A 198 15.62 3.47 -11.50
C LEU A 198 16.85 2.70 -10.98
N PRO A 199 17.64 3.22 -10.01
CA PRO A 199 18.81 2.48 -9.51
C PRO A 199 18.44 1.18 -8.80
N LEU A 200 17.29 1.16 -8.11
CA LEU A 200 16.81 -0.05 -7.44
C LEU A 200 16.34 -1.10 -8.46
N ALA A 201 15.67 -0.67 -9.53
CA ALA A 201 15.27 -1.56 -10.63
C ALA A 201 16.49 -2.23 -11.28
N ALA A 202 17.52 -1.47 -11.61
CA ALA A 202 18.77 -2.02 -12.15
C ALA A 202 19.38 -3.05 -11.19
N ARG A 203 19.44 -2.76 -9.89
CA ARG A 203 19.96 -3.71 -8.88
C ARG A 203 19.14 -5.00 -8.82
N ILE A 204 17.81 -4.91 -8.86
CA ILE A 204 16.92 -6.08 -8.83
C ILE A 204 17.07 -6.90 -10.11
N MET A 205 17.14 -6.27 -11.28
CA MET A 205 17.38 -6.95 -12.55
C MET A 205 18.72 -7.69 -12.55
N SER A 206 19.80 -7.06 -12.06
CA SER A 206 21.10 -7.74 -11.93
C SER A 206 21.07 -8.91 -10.94
N ALA A 207 20.31 -8.81 -9.85
CA ALA A 207 20.13 -9.92 -8.91
C ALA A 207 19.31 -11.06 -9.54
N TYR A 208 18.26 -10.72 -10.27
CA TYR A 208 17.42 -11.70 -10.97
C TYR A 208 18.18 -12.40 -12.09
N GLN A 209 19.03 -11.68 -12.82
CA GLN A 209 19.90 -12.26 -13.84
C GLN A 209 20.82 -13.34 -13.25
N LYS A 210 21.49 -13.06 -12.12
CA LYS A 210 22.32 -14.05 -11.41
C LYS A 210 21.52 -15.27 -10.94
N TYR A 211 20.28 -15.06 -10.52
CA TYR A 211 19.38 -16.15 -10.17
C TYR A 211 19.07 -17.02 -11.41
N LEU A 212 18.75 -16.40 -12.55
CA LEU A 212 18.47 -17.08 -13.82
C LEU A 212 19.70 -17.84 -14.33
N ASP A 213 20.91 -17.26 -14.26
CA ASP A 213 22.18 -17.93 -14.58
C ASP A 213 22.34 -19.23 -13.77
N THR A 214 22.06 -19.16 -12.47
CA THR A 214 22.14 -20.32 -11.58
C THR A 214 21.11 -21.38 -11.97
N GLN A 215 19.87 -20.97 -12.27
CA GLN A 215 18.82 -21.88 -12.71
C GLN A 215 19.21 -22.57 -14.02
N LEU A 216 19.68 -21.83 -15.02
CA LEU A 216 20.12 -22.37 -16.31
C LEU A 216 21.30 -23.34 -16.14
N LYS A 217 22.34 -22.95 -15.39
CA LYS A 217 23.53 -23.78 -15.15
C LYS A 217 23.21 -25.12 -14.49
N THR A 218 22.17 -25.18 -13.66
CA THR A 218 21.80 -26.38 -12.90
C THR A 218 20.59 -27.12 -13.49
N LEU A 219 20.09 -26.70 -14.66
CA LEU A 219 18.90 -27.25 -15.29
C LEU A 219 19.08 -28.74 -15.66
N ASP A 220 20.17 -29.07 -16.35
CA ASP A 220 20.44 -30.45 -16.80
C ASP A 220 20.48 -31.42 -15.61
N ALA A 221 21.22 -31.06 -14.55
CA ALA A 221 21.28 -31.85 -13.33
C ALA A 221 19.90 -32.03 -12.67
N ARG A 222 19.02 -31.02 -12.69
CA ARG A 222 17.64 -31.13 -12.19
C ARG A 222 16.79 -32.07 -13.05
N LEU A 223 16.94 -32.01 -14.37
CA LEU A 223 16.23 -32.87 -15.32
C LEU A 223 16.67 -34.33 -15.18
N GLU A 224 17.97 -34.59 -15.13
CA GLU A 224 18.55 -35.92 -14.88
C GLU A 224 18.08 -36.49 -13.53
N LYS A 225 18.13 -35.67 -12.47
CA LYS A 225 17.66 -36.09 -11.14
C LYS A 225 16.17 -36.46 -11.16
N ARG A 226 15.34 -35.66 -11.83
CA ARG A 226 13.91 -35.97 -11.99
C ARG A 226 13.73 -37.28 -12.74
N GLN A 227 14.46 -37.50 -13.83
CA GLN A 227 14.35 -38.74 -14.61
C GLN A 227 14.80 -39.96 -13.81
N SER A 228 15.92 -39.86 -13.08
CA SER A 228 16.42 -40.92 -12.19
C SER A 228 15.41 -41.28 -11.09
N VAL A 229 14.72 -40.28 -10.53
CA VAL A 229 13.65 -40.54 -9.56
C VAL A 229 12.50 -41.30 -10.25
N LEU A 230 12.03 -40.85 -11.41
CA LEU A 230 10.94 -41.51 -12.15
C LEU A 230 11.27 -42.97 -12.50
N THR A 231 12.50 -43.27 -12.92
CA THR A 231 12.90 -44.64 -13.25
C THR A 231 12.99 -45.54 -12.02
N SER A 232 13.32 -44.99 -10.85
CA SER A 232 13.37 -45.74 -9.58
C SER A 232 12.00 -46.10 -8.99
N LEU A 233 10.92 -45.44 -9.44
CA LEU A 233 9.56 -45.69 -8.94
C LEU A 233 8.98 -47.00 -9.49
N SER A 234 8.02 -47.56 -8.73
CA SER A 234 7.14 -48.64 -9.21
C SER A 234 6.33 -48.18 -10.41
N ASP A 235 5.86 -49.08 -11.28
CA ASP A 235 5.15 -48.69 -12.50
C ASP A 235 3.86 -47.88 -12.23
N ASN A 236 3.11 -48.22 -11.17
CA ASN A 236 1.91 -47.47 -10.78
C ASN A 236 2.28 -46.04 -10.30
N ASP A 237 3.30 -45.92 -9.46
CA ASP A 237 3.73 -44.61 -8.94
C ASP A 237 4.37 -43.75 -10.03
N ARG A 238 5.16 -44.35 -10.94
CA ARG A 238 5.72 -43.70 -12.11
C ARG A 238 4.62 -43.11 -12.99
N SER A 239 3.61 -43.90 -13.33
CA SER A 239 2.47 -43.44 -14.15
C SER A 239 1.72 -42.26 -13.49
N ARG A 240 1.50 -42.31 -12.17
CA ARG A 240 0.89 -41.21 -11.42
C ARG A 240 1.76 -39.95 -11.41
N ALA A 241 3.07 -40.12 -11.22
CA ALA A 241 4.03 -39.03 -11.21
C ALA A 241 4.13 -38.35 -12.57
N GLU A 242 4.27 -39.12 -13.66
CA GLU A 242 4.28 -38.62 -15.04
C GLU A 242 3.02 -37.85 -15.37
N ARG A 243 1.83 -38.40 -15.04
CA ARG A 243 0.56 -37.69 -15.23
C ARG A 243 0.52 -36.36 -14.47
N THR A 244 1.03 -36.33 -13.25
CA THR A 244 1.10 -35.10 -12.44
C THR A 244 2.05 -34.08 -13.05
N ILE A 245 3.20 -34.51 -13.56
CA ILE A 245 4.17 -33.65 -14.25
C ILE A 245 3.54 -33.07 -15.52
N SER A 246 2.92 -33.89 -16.36
CA SER A 246 2.26 -33.44 -17.58
C SER A 246 1.11 -32.46 -17.29
N LEU A 247 0.31 -32.69 -16.24
CA LEU A 247 -0.73 -31.75 -15.82
C LEU A 247 -0.16 -30.42 -15.32
N LYS A 248 0.97 -30.42 -14.63
CA LYS A 248 1.65 -29.18 -14.21
C LYS A 248 2.20 -28.42 -15.42
N LYS A 249 2.84 -29.13 -16.35
CA LYS A 249 3.35 -28.56 -17.60
C LYS A 249 2.24 -27.89 -18.42
N ALA A 250 1.12 -28.60 -18.67
CA ALA A 250 0.00 -28.03 -19.41
C ALA A 250 -0.61 -26.78 -18.73
N LYS A 251 -0.70 -26.78 -17.39
CA LYS A 251 -1.15 -25.58 -16.63
C LYS A 251 -0.18 -24.41 -16.76
N TYR A 252 1.11 -24.71 -16.77
CA TYR A 252 2.16 -23.70 -16.93
C TYR A 252 2.17 -23.13 -18.35
N GLU A 253 2.09 -23.96 -19.38
CA GLU A 253 1.99 -23.52 -20.77
C GLU A 253 0.77 -22.60 -21.00
N ALA A 254 -0.39 -22.96 -20.45
CA ALA A 254 -1.58 -22.12 -20.50
C ALA A 254 -1.41 -20.79 -19.73
N LEU A 255 -0.63 -20.78 -18.65
CA LEU A 255 -0.28 -19.56 -17.91
C LEU A 255 0.62 -18.66 -18.76
N ILE A 256 1.66 -19.22 -19.39
CA ILE A 256 2.58 -18.46 -20.26
C ILE A 256 1.83 -17.87 -21.45
N GLU A 257 0.97 -18.66 -22.10
CA GLU A 257 0.15 -18.17 -23.21
C GLU A 257 -0.71 -16.97 -22.79
N LYS A 258 -1.31 -17.02 -21.60
CA LYS A 258 -2.06 -15.89 -21.02
C LYS A 258 -1.15 -14.69 -20.76
N GLU A 259 0.02 -14.91 -20.19
CA GLU A 259 0.97 -13.84 -19.87
C GLU A 259 1.49 -13.14 -21.13
N GLU A 260 1.71 -13.87 -22.22
CA GLU A 260 2.15 -13.32 -23.50
C GLU A 260 1.02 -12.63 -24.26
N LYS A 261 -0.16 -13.27 -24.37
CA LYS A 261 -1.24 -12.78 -25.24
C LYS A 261 -2.13 -11.73 -24.58
N GLU A 262 -2.48 -11.95 -23.31
CA GLU A 262 -3.43 -11.08 -22.59
C GLU A 262 -2.69 -10.02 -21.77
N LEU A 263 -1.73 -10.44 -20.94
CA LEU A 263 -1.04 -9.50 -20.04
C LEU A 263 0.12 -8.77 -20.72
N ARG A 264 0.65 -9.33 -21.82
CA ARG A 264 1.77 -8.79 -22.61
C ARG A 264 2.96 -8.36 -21.74
N THR A 265 3.24 -9.11 -20.68
CA THR A 265 4.32 -8.79 -19.75
C THR A 265 5.66 -9.33 -20.27
N ARG A 266 6.71 -8.53 -20.12
CA ARG A 266 8.10 -8.91 -20.38
C ARG A 266 8.66 -9.94 -19.40
N TRP A 267 8.03 -10.09 -18.23
CA TRP A 267 8.54 -10.89 -17.13
C TRP A 267 7.68 -12.14 -16.91
N LEU A 268 7.92 -13.17 -17.71
CA LEU A 268 7.16 -14.42 -17.67
C LEU A 268 7.36 -15.15 -16.32
N THR A 269 6.32 -15.85 -15.88
CA THR A 269 6.42 -16.74 -14.72
C THR A 269 7.43 -17.86 -15.01
N LEU A 270 8.19 -18.28 -14.00
CA LEU A 270 9.19 -19.33 -14.17
C LEU A 270 8.67 -20.70 -13.75
N ASP A 271 8.97 -21.71 -14.56
CA ASP A 271 9.07 -23.10 -14.11
C ASP A 271 10.57 -23.50 -14.07
N PRO A 272 11.06 -24.11 -12.97
CA PRO A 272 12.48 -24.44 -12.81
C PRO A 272 12.99 -25.52 -13.78
N TYR A 273 12.11 -26.12 -14.59
CA TYR A 273 12.43 -27.14 -15.57
C TYR A 273 12.13 -26.70 -17.01
N ASP A 274 11.66 -25.46 -17.20
CA ASP A 274 11.36 -24.90 -18.51
C ASP A 274 12.53 -24.03 -18.99
N GLU A 275 13.29 -24.53 -19.96
CA GLU A 275 14.48 -23.86 -20.47
C GLU A 275 14.14 -22.55 -21.21
N ASP A 276 13.04 -22.55 -21.96
CA ASP A 276 12.66 -21.45 -22.83
C ASP A 276 12.28 -20.22 -22.02
N ALA A 277 11.47 -20.37 -20.97
CA ALA A 277 11.13 -19.26 -20.07
C ALA A 277 12.33 -18.74 -19.27
N LEU A 278 13.24 -19.62 -18.85
CA LEU A 278 14.48 -19.22 -18.20
C LEU A 278 15.35 -18.37 -19.14
N LYS A 279 15.55 -18.82 -20.38
CA LYS A 279 16.32 -18.09 -21.41
C LYS A 279 15.62 -16.80 -21.86
N TYR A 280 14.29 -16.81 -21.96
CA TYR A 280 13.51 -15.63 -22.32
C TYR A 280 13.71 -14.54 -21.27
N ASN A 281 13.43 -14.84 -20.00
CA ASN A 281 13.60 -13.88 -18.92
C ASN A 281 15.06 -13.42 -18.78
N HIS A 282 16.04 -14.31 -19.00
CA HIS A 282 17.45 -13.93 -18.96
C HIS A 282 17.78 -12.87 -20.04
N ARG A 283 17.37 -13.10 -21.29
CA ARG A 283 17.54 -12.14 -22.39
C ARG A 283 16.78 -10.83 -22.14
N SER A 284 15.58 -10.90 -21.56
CA SER A 284 14.83 -9.72 -21.15
C SER A 284 15.64 -8.91 -20.12
N THR A 285 16.21 -9.56 -19.09
CA THR A 285 17.03 -8.82 -18.09
C THR A 285 18.25 -8.14 -18.72
N GLU A 286 18.95 -8.79 -19.66
CA GLU A 286 20.09 -8.18 -20.34
C GLU A 286 19.71 -6.96 -21.18
N THR A 287 18.59 -7.07 -21.90
CA THR A 287 18.08 -6.01 -22.77
C THR A 287 17.69 -4.78 -21.94
N GLU A 288 16.97 -5.01 -20.84
CA GLU A 288 16.52 -3.95 -19.95
C GLU A 288 17.65 -3.30 -19.18
N LEU A 289 18.63 -4.07 -18.68
CA LEU A 289 19.81 -3.48 -18.03
C LEU A 289 20.58 -2.56 -18.99
N LYS A 290 20.71 -2.95 -20.26
CA LYS A 290 21.32 -2.08 -21.29
C LYS A 290 20.47 -0.83 -21.55
N ALA A 291 19.14 -0.96 -21.58
CA ALA A 291 18.25 0.20 -21.74
C ALA A 291 18.36 1.16 -20.56
N LEU A 292 18.26 0.66 -19.33
CA LEU A 292 18.37 1.43 -18.10
C LEU A 292 19.72 2.17 -17.98
N SER A 293 20.82 1.56 -18.41
CA SER A 293 22.15 2.21 -18.40
C SER A 293 22.24 3.47 -19.28
N LYS A 294 21.30 3.66 -20.21
CA LYS A 294 21.24 4.81 -21.12
C LYS A 294 20.27 5.89 -20.66
N VAL A 295 19.49 5.64 -19.60
CA VAL A 295 18.50 6.60 -19.11
C VAL A 295 19.22 7.71 -18.35
N ASP A 296 19.15 8.93 -18.88
CA ASP A 296 19.57 10.12 -18.15
C ASP A 296 18.41 10.64 -17.30
N THR A 297 18.47 10.35 -16.00
CA THR A 297 17.46 10.78 -15.02
C THR A 297 17.23 12.28 -14.98
N SER A 298 18.25 13.10 -15.32
CA SER A 298 18.13 14.56 -15.32
C SER A 298 17.31 15.10 -16.50
N SER A 299 17.15 14.28 -17.54
CA SER A 299 16.37 14.61 -18.74
C SER A 299 14.89 14.24 -18.65
N ILE A 300 14.48 13.52 -17.59
CA ILE A 300 13.10 13.08 -17.41
C ILE A 300 12.24 14.32 -17.07
N LYS A 301 11.29 14.61 -17.97
CA LYS A 301 10.30 15.67 -17.74
C LYS A 301 9.20 15.16 -16.81
N MET A 302 9.01 15.83 -15.68
CA MET A 302 8.02 15.43 -14.68
C MET A 302 6.63 15.94 -15.04
N ALA A 303 5.65 15.04 -15.09
CA ALA A 303 4.26 15.38 -15.41
C ALA A 303 3.47 15.89 -14.19
N GLY A 304 3.84 15.49 -12.97
CA GLY A 304 3.15 15.89 -11.73
C GLY A 304 2.87 17.39 -11.61
N PRO A 305 3.86 18.28 -11.82
CA PRO A 305 3.62 19.72 -11.79
C PRO A 305 2.58 20.20 -12.82
N THR A 306 2.59 19.66 -14.04
CA THR A 306 1.62 20.00 -15.09
C THR A 306 0.23 19.46 -14.75
N TYR A 307 0.15 18.26 -14.16
CA TYR A 307 -1.10 17.65 -13.70
C TYR A 307 -1.78 18.52 -12.62
N ARG A 308 -1.03 18.90 -11.58
CA ARG A 308 -1.53 19.77 -10.50
C ARG A 308 -1.97 21.14 -11.02
N LYS A 309 -1.23 21.72 -11.98
CA LYS A 309 -1.62 22.98 -12.64
C LYS A 309 -2.91 22.83 -13.43
N ALA A 310 -3.09 21.74 -14.18
CA ALA A 310 -4.32 21.49 -14.92
C ALA A 310 -5.52 21.39 -13.97
N TYR A 311 -5.38 20.62 -12.89
CA TYR A 311 -6.42 20.50 -11.86
C TYR A 311 -6.76 21.85 -11.20
N THR A 312 -5.75 22.67 -10.90
CA THR A 312 -5.95 24.02 -10.33
C THR A 312 -6.67 24.93 -11.31
N ALA A 313 -6.23 24.99 -12.58
CA ALA A 313 -6.85 25.80 -13.63
C ALA A 313 -8.33 25.43 -13.85
N ILE A 314 -8.68 24.13 -13.78
CA ILE A 314 -10.09 23.70 -13.83
C ILE A 314 -10.87 24.30 -12.65
N ASN A 315 -10.36 24.17 -11.43
CA ASN A 315 -11.07 24.67 -10.24
C ASN A 315 -11.22 26.19 -10.24
N ASP A 316 -10.22 26.91 -10.75
CA ASP A 316 -10.21 28.37 -10.86
C ASP A 316 -11.07 28.88 -12.04
N GLY A 317 -11.58 27.98 -12.90
CA GLY A 317 -12.39 28.34 -14.07
C GLY A 317 -11.58 28.84 -15.27
N GLU A 318 -10.26 28.61 -15.29
CA GLU A 318 -9.35 28.97 -16.37
C GLU A 318 -9.40 27.93 -17.51
N VAL A 319 -10.54 27.88 -18.20
CA VAL A 319 -10.88 26.84 -19.19
C VAL A 319 -9.82 26.66 -20.30
N GLU A 320 -9.33 27.75 -20.89
CA GLU A 320 -8.37 27.68 -21.99
C GLU A 320 -7.01 27.11 -21.55
N GLU A 321 -6.52 27.54 -20.39
CA GLU A 321 -5.24 27.05 -19.85
C GLU A 321 -5.37 25.59 -19.40
N ALA A 322 -6.48 25.22 -18.75
CA ALA A 322 -6.79 23.84 -18.40
C ALA A 322 -6.77 22.92 -19.64
N SER A 323 -7.47 23.31 -20.72
CA SER A 323 -7.51 22.55 -21.97
C SER A 323 -6.11 22.37 -22.59
N LYS A 324 -5.30 23.43 -22.58
CA LYS A 324 -3.91 23.40 -23.06
C LYS A 324 -3.05 22.45 -22.23
N LEU A 325 -3.12 22.51 -20.91
CA LEU A 325 -2.36 21.65 -20.00
C LEU A 325 -2.77 20.17 -20.15
N ILE A 326 -4.07 19.86 -20.30
CA ILE A 326 -4.55 18.49 -20.55
C ILE A 326 -4.00 17.93 -21.87
N ARG A 327 -3.94 18.76 -22.93
CA ARG A 327 -3.32 18.38 -24.20
C ARG A 327 -1.82 18.14 -24.05
N GLU A 328 -1.13 18.96 -23.27
CA GLU A 328 0.30 18.76 -22.97
C GLU A 328 0.53 17.43 -22.25
N LEU A 329 -0.27 17.11 -21.22
CA LEU A 329 -0.23 15.83 -20.49
C LEU A 329 -0.41 14.62 -21.43
N SER A 330 -1.35 14.71 -22.36
CA SER A 330 -1.62 13.65 -23.33
C SER A 330 -0.52 13.51 -24.39
N SER A 331 -0.01 14.61 -24.93
CA SER A 331 0.90 14.60 -26.09
C SER A 331 2.38 14.53 -25.72
N SER A 332 2.81 15.34 -24.74
CA SER A 332 4.22 15.52 -24.39
C SER A 332 4.68 14.51 -23.34
N TYR A 333 3.82 14.23 -22.35
CA TYR A 333 4.13 13.28 -21.27
C TYR A 333 3.54 11.89 -21.51
N ARG A 334 2.58 11.77 -22.45
CA ARG A 334 1.89 10.51 -22.80
C ARG A 334 1.28 9.82 -21.58
N LEU A 335 0.61 10.60 -20.74
CA LEU A 335 -0.07 10.06 -19.56
C LEU A 335 -1.10 9.00 -19.96
N PRO A 336 -1.31 7.96 -19.12
CA PRO A 336 -2.40 7.03 -19.29
C PRO A 336 -3.75 7.76 -19.39
N GLU A 337 -4.59 7.30 -20.31
CA GLU A 337 -5.87 7.94 -20.64
C GLU A 337 -6.76 8.16 -19.41
N LYS A 338 -6.72 7.25 -18.42
CA LYS A 338 -7.50 7.38 -17.18
C LYS A 338 -7.28 8.71 -16.43
N TYR A 339 -6.12 9.34 -16.57
CA TYR A 339 -5.81 10.61 -15.91
C TYR A 339 -6.27 11.80 -16.72
N THR A 340 -6.05 11.75 -18.03
CA THR A 340 -6.41 12.85 -18.93
C THR A 340 -7.92 12.89 -19.15
N SER A 341 -8.58 11.74 -19.26
CA SER A 341 -10.04 11.65 -19.36
C SER A 341 -10.73 12.18 -18.11
N LYS A 342 -10.24 11.86 -16.91
CA LYS A 342 -10.77 12.42 -15.66
C LYS A 342 -10.72 13.94 -15.65
N LEU A 343 -9.56 14.53 -16.01
CA LEU A 343 -9.42 15.98 -16.09
C LEU A 343 -10.30 16.60 -17.19
N THR A 344 -10.43 15.94 -18.34
CA THR A 344 -11.32 16.40 -19.42
C THR A 344 -12.77 16.43 -18.95
N THR A 345 -13.26 15.38 -18.29
CA THR A 345 -14.61 15.35 -17.73
C THR A 345 -14.83 16.47 -16.70
N GLN A 346 -13.87 16.69 -15.81
CA GLN A 346 -13.94 17.78 -14.83
C GLN A 346 -13.95 19.16 -15.50
N LEU A 347 -13.20 19.34 -16.59
CA LEU A 347 -13.20 20.56 -17.38
C LEU A 347 -14.56 20.79 -18.05
N GLU A 348 -15.14 19.77 -18.68
CA GLU A 348 -16.47 19.84 -19.31
C GLU A 348 -17.57 20.19 -18.28
N GLU A 349 -17.51 19.58 -17.09
CA GLU A 349 -18.41 19.90 -15.98
C GLU A 349 -18.26 21.36 -15.54
N LYS A 350 -17.03 21.86 -15.45
CA LYS A 350 -16.75 23.24 -15.08
C LYS A 350 -17.20 24.25 -16.14
N GLU A 351 -16.96 23.96 -17.41
CA GLU A 351 -17.45 24.78 -18.53
C GLU A 351 -18.98 24.90 -18.50
N ALA A 352 -19.68 23.78 -18.25
CA ALA A 352 -21.13 23.77 -18.11
C ALA A 352 -21.61 24.58 -16.89
N GLU A 353 -20.91 24.51 -15.76
CA GLU A 353 -21.19 25.31 -14.56
C GLU A 353 -21.07 26.81 -14.84
N ILE A 354 -19.98 27.23 -15.50
CA ILE A 354 -19.73 28.63 -15.88
C ILE A 354 -20.82 29.12 -16.84
N ALA A 355 -21.12 28.37 -17.91
CA ALA A 355 -22.14 28.75 -18.88
C ALA A 355 -23.54 28.86 -18.24
N ALA A 356 -23.87 27.96 -17.30
CA ALA A 356 -25.13 28.03 -16.56
C ALA A 356 -25.19 29.26 -15.64
N ALA A 357 -24.08 29.62 -14.99
CA ALA A 357 -23.98 30.80 -14.14
C ALA A 357 -24.10 32.10 -14.96
N GLU A 358 -23.44 32.18 -16.12
CA GLU A 358 -23.54 33.31 -17.04
C GLU A 358 -24.98 33.51 -17.54
N LYS A 359 -25.61 32.43 -18.01
CA LYS A 359 -27.01 32.47 -18.46
C LYS A 359 -27.95 32.95 -17.35
N LYS A 360 -27.78 32.45 -16.12
CA LYS A 360 -28.58 32.89 -14.97
C LYS A 360 -28.35 34.38 -14.65
N ALA A 361 -27.11 34.85 -14.73
CA ALA A 361 -26.79 36.25 -14.51
C ALA A 361 -27.40 37.17 -15.58
N GLU A 362 -27.44 36.73 -16.85
CA GLU A 362 -28.13 37.44 -17.94
C GLU A 362 -29.64 37.50 -17.72
N GLU A 363 -30.27 36.38 -17.33
CA GLU A 363 -31.71 36.32 -17.02
C GLU A 363 -32.07 37.25 -15.84
N GLU A 364 -31.27 37.26 -14.77
CA GLU A 364 -31.46 38.15 -13.62
C GLU A 364 -31.29 39.63 -14.00
N LYS A 365 -30.33 39.95 -14.87
CA LYS A 365 -30.14 41.32 -15.37
C LYS A 365 -31.33 41.77 -16.22
N ALA A 366 -31.79 40.92 -17.14
CA ALA A 366 -32.96 41.22 -17.98
C ALA A 366 -34.23 41.41 -17.16
N ALA A 367 -34.45 40.60 -16.12
CA ALA A 367 -35.58 40.74 -15.21
C ALA A 367 -35.56 42.09 -14.46
N LYS A 368 -34.39 42.51 -13.95
CA LYS A 368 -34.22 43.81 -13.28
C LYS A 368 -34.44 44.99 -14.22
N GLU A 369 -34.00 44.89 -15.48
CA GLU A 369 -34.24 45.92 -16.49
C GLU A 369 -35.74 46.04 -16.84
N LEU A 370 -36.46 44.92 -16.92
CA LEU A 370 -37.92 44.91 -17.13
C LEU A 370 -38.67 45.55 -15.95
N GLU A 371 -38.35 45.18 -14.71
CA GLU A 371 -38.95 45.77 -13.51
C GLU A 371 -38.70 47.28 -13.44
N ALA A 372 -37.49 47.74 -13.78
CA ALA A 372 -37.17 49.17 -13.82
C ALA A 372 -37.99 49.93 -14.88
N LEU A 373 -38.19 49.32 -16.06
CA LEU A 373 -39.04 49.86 -17.13
C LEU A 373 -40.51 49.95 -16.70
N GLU A 374 -41.04 48.92 -16.05
CA GLU A 374 -42.41 48.92 -15.54
C GLU A 374 -42.61 49.95 -14.43
N ALA A 375 -41.65 50.08 -13.51
CA ALA A 375 -41.67 51.10 -12.46
C ALA A 375 -41.62 52.52 -13.05
N ALA A 376 -40.79 52.75 -14.07
CA ALA A 376 -40.71 54.05 -14.76
C ALA A 376 -42.03 54.40 -15.46
N LYS A 377 -42.66 53.46 -16.17
CA LYS A 377 -43.97 53.66 -16.81
C LYS A 377 -45.04 54.02 -15.78
N LYS A 378 -45.06 53.32 -14.64
CA LYS A 378 -46.03 53.55 -13.57
C LYS A 378 -45.85 54.94 -12.92
N ALA A 379 -44.60 55.36 -12.71
CA ALA A 379 -44.29 56.71 -12.21
C ALA A 379 -44.71 57.81 -13.21
N GLU A 380 -44.59 57.57 -14.51
CA GLU A 380 -45.03 58.52 -15.54
C GLU A 380 -46.56 58.63 -15.63
N GLU A 381 -47.29 57.52 -15.45
CA GLU A 381 -48.75 57.52 -15.35
C GLU A 381 -49.25 58.25 -14.09
N ASP A 382 -48.59 58.04 -12.95
CA ASP A 382 -48.94 58.71 -11.69
C ASP A 382 -48.64 60.22 -11.74
N ALA A 383 -47.60 60.64 -12.47
CA ALA A 383 -47.30 62.05 -12.71
C ALA A 383 -48.37 62.76 -13.58
N LYS A 384 -48.96 62.05 -14.55
CA LYS A 384 -50.05 62.57 -15.41
C LYS A 384 -51.41 62.67 -14.68
N LYS A 385 -51.60 61.99 -13.55
CA LYS A 385 -52.84 62.01 -12.76
C LYS A 385 -52.88 63.06 -11.64
N LYS A 386 -51.82 63.87 -11.42
CA LYS A 386 -51.87 65.00 -10.48
C LYS A 386 -52.71 66.15 -11.07
N PRO A 387 -53.86 66.53 -10.48
CA PRO A 387 -54.65 67.65 -10.99
C PRO A 387 -53.89 68.97 -10.74
N ALA A 388 -53.86 69.82 -11.78
CA ALA A 388 -53.45 71.21 -11.65
C ALA A 388 -54.31 71.88 -10.57
N LYS A 389 -53.66 72.31 -9.48
CA LYS A 389 -54.33 73.04 -8.41
C LYS A 389 -54.68 74.44 -8.96
N PRO A 390 -55.95 74.88 -8.84
CA PRO A 390 -56.40 76.18 -9.36
C PRO A 390 -55.75 77.36 -8.65
#